data_AF-A0A9Q8WAH2-F1
#
_entry.id   AF-A0A9Q8WAH2-F1
#
_cell.length_a   1.000
_cell.length_b   1.000
_cell.length_c   1.000
_cell.angle_alpha   90.00
_cell.angle_beta   90.00
_cell.angle_gamma   90.00
#
_symmetry.space_group_name_H-M   'P 1'
#
loop_
_entity.id
_entity.type
_entity.pdbx_description
1 polymer ?
#
loop_
_entity_poly.entity_id
_entity_poly.type
_entity_poly.pdbx_seq_one_letter_code
_entity_poly.pdbx_strand_id
1 'polypeptide(L)'
;TKRSNLPTCIPTSNKADEKNITNAKPVDTETGQMIYPRKTYIQKLSIKDKARPNRMLDIALSGLRGFTYPSVVYAGLMYGANNLVWSGVQNATAGTVYTTMYGFSTAGVAAAYAGGLLGTMVGGYYCGKVGRLLTIRLARRNNGISESEHSLWLFSASMFLVPFSMLLYGLGVTYHIHWMGLVISQFTLAINNALAVAGSLGYAIASYPQLSGDMITTCVIIRNTMSFAINYGITPWLNHMGYRDTYIIVAAIGFVWNASIFVMTKYGRTIRENSASRYWRHVAKAHAKGLSH
;
A
#
# COMPACT_ATOMS: atom_id res chain seq x y z
N THR A 1 -19.02 -39.65 -37.75
CA THR A 1 -17.91 -38.81 -37.24
C THR A 1 -17.93 -38.86 -35.72
N LYS A 2 -16.77 -39.12 -35.11
CA LYS A 2 -16.52 -39.89 -33.87
C LYS A 2 -17.17 -39.40 -32.56
N ARG A 3 -17.82 -40.33 -31.84
CA ARG A 3 -17.91 -40.43 -30.37
C ARG A 3 -16.84 -41.43 -29.89
N SER A 4 -16.07 -41.10 -28.85
CA SER A 4 -15.31 -42.05 -28.01
C SER A 4 -14.83 -41.29 -26.76
N ASN A 5 -15.55 -41.32 -25.65
CA ASN A 5 -15.35 -42.22 -24.50
C ASN A 5 -13.87 -42.35 -24.08
N LEU A 6 -13.48 -41.57 -23.06
CA LEU A 6 -12.32 -41.84 -22.22
C LEU A 6 -12.60 -43.07 -21.33
N PRO A 7 -11.62 -43.96 -21.15
CA PRO A 7 -11.50 -44.76 -19.95
C PRO A 7 -10.27 -44.35 -19.14
N THR A 8 -10.54 -44.12 -17.85
CA THR A 8 -9.65 -44.17 -16.71
C THR A 8 -8.79 -45.44 -16.73
N CYS A 9 -7.46 -45.33 -16.60
CA CYS A 9 -6.60 -46.44 -16.16
C CYS A 9 -5.37 -45.88 -15.42
N ILE A 10 -5.39 -46.04 -14.10
CA ILE A 10 -4.22 -46.01 -13.22
C ILE A 10 -3.45 -47.32 -13.43
N PRO A 11 -2.10 -47.32 -13.49
CA PRO A 11 -1.33 -48.48 -13.10
C PRO A 11 -0.57 -48.19 -11.81
N THR A 12 -0.96 -48.92 -10.77
CA THR A 12 -0.15 -49.15 -9.56
C THR A 12 0.90 -50.23 -9.83
N SER A 13 2.01 -50.11 -9.10
CA SER A 13 3.03 -51.14 -8.77
C SER A 13 4.34 -51.08 -9.55
N ASN A 14 5.40 -50.57 -8.90
CA ASN A 14 6.34 -51.46 -8.20
C ASN A 14 7.38 -50.65 -7.42
N LYS A 15 7.55 -51.02 -6.14
CA LYS A 15 8.71 -50.71 -5.32
C LYS A 15 9.84 -51.63 -5.74
N ALA A 16 10.88 -51.10 -6.38
CA ALA A 16 12.25 -51.60 -6.38
C ALA A 16 13.13 -50.51 -7.00
N ASP A 17 14.38 -50.44 -6.57
CA ASP A 17 15.45 -49.56 -7.10
C ASP A 17 15.57 -48.16 -6.49
N GLU A 18 15.39 -48.10 -5.17
CA GLU A 18 16.04 -47.10 -4.32
C GLU A 18 17.51 -47.51 -4.09
N LYS A 19 18.38 -47.31 -5.10
CA LYS A 19 19.86 -47.29 -4.95
C LYS A 19 20.54 -46.97 -6.29
N ASN A 20 20.96 -45.71 -6.45
CA ASN A 20 22.03 -45.18 -7.32
C ASN A 20 21.60 -43.91 -8.08
N ILE A 21 21.63 -42.75 -7.41
CA ILE A 21 21.85 -41.46 -8.10
C ILE A 21 22.76 -40.61 -7.21
N THR A 22 24.02 -41.01 -7.10
CA THR A 22 25.13 -40.11 -6.78
C THR A 22 25.78 -39.72 -8.10
N ASN A 23 25.95 -38.41 -8.31
CA ASN A 23 26.60 -37.73 -9.45
C ASN A 23 25.76 -37.55 -10.71
N ALA A 24 24.96 -36.48 -10.74
CA ALA A 24 24.72 -35.73 -11.96
C ALA A 24 25.03 -34.25 -11.69
N LYS A 25 26.01 -33.69 -12.41
CA LYS A 25 26.23 -32.23 -12.50
C LYS A 25 24.96 -31.62 -13.10
N PRO A 26 24.46 -30.47 -12.63
CA PRO A 26 23.34 -29.82 -13.28
C PRO A 26 23.80 -29.30 -14.64
N VAL A 27 23.20 -29.88 -15.69
CA VAL A 27 23.22 -29.38 -17.06
C VAL A 27 22.42 -28.08 -17.10
N ASP A 28 23.00 -27.08 -17.73
CA ASP A 28 22.38 -25.77 -17.97
C ASP A 28 21.15 -25.93 -18.88
N THR A 29 19.96 -25.62 -18.37
CA THR A 29 18.77 -25.41 -19.20
C THR A 29 17.82 -24.41 -18.52
N GLU A 30 17.68 -23.26 -19.19
CA GLU A 30 16.70 -22.17 -19.03
C GLU A 30 16.68 -21.31 -17.75
N THR A 31 17.02 -20.05 -18.01
CA THR A 31 16.99 -18.83 -17.21
C THR A 31 15.77 -18.68 -16.28
N GLY A 32 15.99 -18.77 -14.96
CA GLY A 32 15.19 -18.00 -13.99
C GLY A 32 14.57 -18.71 -12.79
N GLN A 33 14.65 -20.04 -12.64
CA GLN A 33 14.18 -20.70 -11.42
C GLN A 33 15.33 -21.37 -10.68
N MET A 34 15.82 -20.71 -9.62
CA MET A 34 16.61 -21.37 -8.58
C MET A 34 15.69 -22.35 -7.85
N ILE A 35 15.61 -23.60 -8.33
CA ILE A 35 14.94 -24.68 -7.63
C ILE A 35 15.78 -24.98 -6.39
N TYR A 36 15.43 -24.36 -5.26
CA TYR A 36 15.98 -24.75 -3.98
C TYR A 36 15.58 -26.21 -3.72
N PRO A 37 16.53 -27.15 -3.54
CA PRO A 37 16.19 -28.53 -3.26
C PRO A 37 15.31 -28.59 -2.01
N ARG A 38 14.14 -29.23 -2.12
CA ARG A 38 13.13 -29.29 -1.05
C ARG A 38 13.73 -30.02 0.15
N LYS A 39 14.15 -29.26 1.18
CA LYS A 39 14.68 -29.82 2.43
C LYS A 39 13.65 -30.77 3.06
N THR A 40 14.13 -31.94 3.48
CA THR A 40 13.35 -32.95 4.21
C THR A 40 12.85 -32.37 5.53
N TYR A 41 11.71 -32.84 6.06
CA TYR A 41 11.05 -32.30 7.26
C TYR A 41 12.00 -32.15 8.47
N ILE A 42 12.85 -33.17 8.72
CA ILE A 42 13.87 -33.15 9.78
C ILE A 42 14.99 -32.13 9.49
N GLN A 43 15.31 -31.93 8.21
CA GLN A 43 16.30 -30.96 7.76
C GLN A 43 15.80 -29.50 7.82
N LYS A 44 14.47 -29.29 7.91
CA LYS A 44 13.85 -27.98 8.20
C LYS A 44 13.86 -27.65 9.70
N LEU A 45 13.80 -28.66 10.57
CA LEU A 45 13.91 -28.51 12.03
C LEU A 45 15.36 -28.40 12.53
N SER A 46 16.35 -28.57 11.67
CA SER A 46 17.75 -28.36 12.03
C SER A 46 18.02 -26.90 12.37
N ILE A 47 18.40 -26.64 13.62
CA ILE A 47 18.83 -25.32 14.14
C ILE A 47 20.13 -24.83 13.47
N LYS A 48 20.93 -25.76 12.90
CA LYS A 48 22.11 -25.43 12.10
C LYS A 48 21.72 -25.42 10.63
N ASP A 49 21.30 -24.26 10.14
CA ASP A 49 21.12 -24.00 8.71
C ASP A 49 22.41 -23.39 8.12
N LYS A 50 22.64 -23.61 6.81
CA LYS A 50 23.80 -23.08 6.09
C LYS A 50 23.80 -21.54 6.22
N ALA A 51 24.92 -20.95 6.62
CA ALA A 51 25.05 -19.50 6.79
C ALA A 51 24.62 -18.79 5.50
N ARG A 52 23.47 -18.11 5.53
CA ARG A 52 23.07 -17.23 4.44
C ARG A 52 24.01 -16.03 4.50
N PRO A 53 24.58 -15.57 3.37
CA PRO A 53 25.41 -14.38 3.38
C PRO A 53 24.61 -13.22 3.99
N ASN A 54 25.20 -12.46 4.91
CA ASN A 54 24.58 -11.32 5.59
C ASN A 54 24.20 -10.24 4.57
N ARG A 55 23.02 -10.38 3.98
CA ARG A 55 22.47 -9.47 2.96
C ARG A 55 21.43 -8.51 3.53
N MET A 56 21.28 -8.46 4.86
CA MET A 56 20.33 -7.56 5.52
C MET A 56 20.61 -6.09 5.18
N LEU A 57 21.88 -5.68 5.16
CA LEU A 57 22.26 -4.33 4.72
C LEU A 57 21.97 -4.12 3.23
N ASP A 58 22.23 -5.10 2.39
CA ASP A 58 21.98 -5.00 0.94
C ASP A 58 20.48 -4.87 0.65
N ILE A 59 19.61 -5.53 1.43
CA ILE A 59 18.14 -5.42 1.36
C ILE A 59 17.68 -4.05 1.92
N ALA A 60 18.25 -3.60 3.04
CA ALA A 60 17.93 -2.29 3.61
C ALA A 60 18.33 -1.14 2.65
N LEU A 61 19.52 -1.24 2.06
CA LEU A 61 20.00 -0.31 1.03
C LEU A 61 19.21 -0.41 -0.28
N SER A 62 18.62 -1.58 -0.58
CA SER A 62 17.71 -1.70 -1.73
C SER A 62 16.43 -0.88 -1.58
N GLY A 63 15.88 -0.75 -0.36
CA GLY A 63 14.79 0.20 -0.08
C GLY A 63 15.20 1.65 -0.33
N LEU A 64 16.44 2.04 0.02
CA LEU A 64 16.95 3.38 -0.30
C LEU A 64 17.12 3.60 -1.81
N ARG A 65 17.42 2.55 -2.58
CA ARG A 65 17.50 2.65 -4.04
C ARG A 65 16.15 2.96 -4.69
N GLY A 66 15.04 2.61 -4.04
CA GLY A 66 13.68 2.93 -4.52
C GLY A 66 13.40 4.44 -4.61
N PHE A 67 14.10 5.28 -3.84
CA PHE A 67 14.03 6.75 -3.96
C PHE A 67 14.49 7.28 -5.32
N THR A 68 15.24 6.47 -6.08
CA THR A 68 15.69 6.85 -7.44
C THR A 68 14.53 6.89 -8.44
N TYR A 69 13.38 6.28 -8.11
CA TYR A 69 12.20 6.24 -8.99
C TYR A 69 11.19 7.31 -8.57
N PRO A 70 11.04 8.41 -9.32
CA PRO A 70 10.13 9.50 -8.95
C PRO A 70 8.66 9.06 -8.85
N SER A 71 8.25 8.06 -9.65
CA SER A 71 6.91 7.46 -9.57
C SER A 71 6.66 6.74 -8.22
N VAL A 72 7.69 6.09 -7.65
CA VAL A 72 7.59 5.40 -6.35
C VAL A 72 7.63 6.40 -5.21
N VAL A 73 8.47 7.42 -5.32
CA VAL A 73 8.49 8.53 -4.35
C VAL A 73 7.13 9.23 -4.32
N TYR A 74 6.54 9.52 -5.47
CA TYR A 74 5.19 10.11 -5.54
C TYR A 74 4.13 9.18 -4.92
N ALA A 75 4.19 7.88 -5.19
CA ALA A 75 3.28 6.91 -4.57
C ALA A 75 3.44 6.83 -3.04
N GLY A 76 4.68 6.88 -2.54
CA GLY A 76 4.97 6.94 -1.10
C GLY A 76 4.51 8.26 -0.45
N LEU A 77 4.68 9.37 -1.16
CA LEU A 77 4.21 10.70 -0.77
C LEU A 77 2.68 10.75 -0.67
N MET A 78 2.00 10.25 -1.70
CA MET A 78 0.55 10.06 -1.72
C MET A 78 0.06 9.15 -0.58
N TYR A 79 0.75 8.04 -0.36
CA TYR A 79 0.44 7.08 0.69
C TYR A 79 0.53 7.74 2.06
N GLY A 80 1.65 8.37 2.38
CA GLY A 80 1.86 8.99 3.69
C GLY A 80 0.90 10.15 3.95
N ALA A 81 0.70 11.04 2.97
CA ALA A 81 -0.19 12.19 3.12
C ALA A 81 -1.64 11.76 3.38
N ASN A 82 -2.20 10.89 2.52
CA ASN A 82 -3.61 10.52 2.64
C ASN A 82 -3.91 9.51 3.76
N ASN A 83 -2.95 8.65 4.11
CA ASN A 83 -3.13 7.63 5.14
C ASN A 83 -2.78 8.13 6.55
N LEU A 84 -1.69 8.89 6.71
CA LEU A 84 -1.17 9.23 8.04
C LEU A 84 -1.22 10.72 8.37
N VAL A 85 -1.01 11.62 7.41
CA VAL A 85 -0.97 13.06 7.73
C VAL A 85 -2.34 13.56 8.18
N TRP A 86 -3.39 13.33 7.38
CA TRP A 86 -4.74 13.80 7.71
C TRP A 86 -5.33 13.07 8.93
N SER A 87 -5.12 11.76 9.03
CA SER A 87 -5.57 10.97 10.18
C SER A 87 -4.78 11.32 11.45
N GLY A 88 -3.50 11.63 11.32
CA GLY A 88 -2.66 12.09 12.42
C GLY A 88 -3.13 13.44 12.98
N VAL A 89 -3.48 14.38 12.10
CA VAL A 89 -4.09 15.68 12.48
C VAL A 89 -5.35 15.46 13.32
N GLN A 90 -6.29 14.65 12.84
CA GLN A 90 -7.52 14.34 13.60
C GLN A 90 -7.28 13.58 14.90
N ASN A 91 -6.33 12.64 14.94
CA ASN A 91 -6.05 11.87 16.14
C ASN A 91 -5.38 12.71 17.23
N ALA A 92 -4.52 13.66 16.86
CA ALA A 92 -3.87 14.58 17.79
C ALA A 92 -4.88 15.48 18.51
N THR A 93 -5.98 15.83 17.85
CA THR A 93 -7.01 16.74 18.37
C THR A 93 -8.20 16.03 18.99
N ALA A 94 -8.54 14.82 18.53
CA ALA A 94 -9.74 14.11 18.95
C ALA A 94 -9.81 13.94 20.46
N GLY A 95 -8.71 13.54 21.11
CA GLY A 95 -8.66 13.39 22.57
C GLY A 95 -9.04 14.67 23.32
N THR A 96 -8.38 15.79 23.00
CA THR A 96 -8.62 17.10 23.61
C THR A 96 -10.02 17.63 23.27
N VAL A 97 -10.45 17.52 22.02
CA VAL A 97 -11.77 18.00 21.58
C VAL A 97 -12.90 17.24 22.29
N TYR A 98 -12.83 15.91 22.37
CA TYR A 98 -13.90 15.12 23.00
C TYR A 98 -13.96 15.31 24.52
N THR A 99 -12.82 15.51 25.18
CA THR A 99 -12.75 15.73 26.64
C THR A 99 -13.12 17.16 27.03
N THR A 100 -12.63 18.17 26.32
CA THR A 100 -12.89 19.59 26.64
C THR A 100 -14.28 20.06 26.20
N MET A 101 -14.79 19.61 25.04
CA MET A 101 -16.05 20.13 24.48
C MET A 101 -17.30 19.34 24.89
N TYR A 102 -17.20 18.03 25.06
CA TYR A 102 -18.35 17.17 25.36
C TYR A 102 -18.30 16.54 26.76
N GLY A 103 -17.22 16.78 27.52
CA GLY A 103 -17.04 16.19 28.85
C GLY A 103 -17.04 14.66 28.85
N PHE A 104 -16.72 14.02 27.72
CA PHE A 104 -16.75 12.57 27.64
C PHE A 104 -15.67 11.96 28.52
N SER A 105 -16.06 10.93 29.29
CA SER A 105 -15.11 10.02 29.92
C SER A 105 -14.26 9.32 28.86
N THR A 106 -13.09 8.82 29.23
CA THR A 106 -12.17 8.07 28.34
C THR A 106 -12.88 6.96 27.57
N ALA A 107 -13.88 6.31 28.18
CA ALA A 107 -14.71 5.29 27.52
C ALA A 107 -15.58 5.87 26.37
N GLY A 108 -16.11 7.09 26.53
CA GLY A 108 -16.87 7.79 25.48
C GLY A 108 -15.99 8.20 24.30
N VAL A 109 -14.74 8.61 24.58
CA VAL A 109 -13.75 8.89 23.54
C VAL A 109 -13.44 7.61 22.74
N ALA A 110 -13.24 6.48 23.43
CA ALA A 110 -13.03 5.19 22.78
C ALA A 110 -14.24 4.75 21.94
N ALA A 111 -15.47 5.02 22.40
CA ALA A 111 -16.68 4.75 21.64
C ALA A 111 -16.76 5.60 20.35
N ALA A 112 -16.31 6.86 20.36
CA ALA A 112 -16.24 7.68 19.15
C ALA A 112 -15.27 7.10 18.10
N TYR A 113 -14.17 6.49 18.53
CA TYR A 113 -13.23 5.79 17.62
C TYR A 113 -13.84 4.55 16.96
N ALA A 114 -14.90 3.95 17.53
CA ALA A 114 -15.61 2.85 16.89
C ALA A 114 -16.21 3.27 15.53
N GLY A 115 -16.57 4.55 15.36
CA GLY A 115 -16.99 5.09 14.06
C GLY A 115 -15.89 5.02 13.00
N GLY A 116 -14.64 5.29 13.37
CA GLY A 116 -13.48 5.11 12.48
C GLY A 116 -13.24 3.64 12.11
N LEU A 117 -13.49 2.72 13.06
CA LEU A 117 -13.38 1.28 12.80
C LEU A 117 -14.42 0.82 11.77
N LEU A 118 -15.68 1.22 11.95
CA LEU A 118 -16.76 0.95 10.98
C LEU A 118 -16.45 1.56 9.61
N GLY A 119 -15.92 2.79 9.58
CA GLY A 119 -15.50 3.44 8.34
C GLY A 119 -14.42 2.66 7.60
N THR A 120 -13.45 2.10 8.33
CA THR A 120 -12.38 1.27 7.73
C THR A 120 -12.96 -0.05 7.18
N MET A 121 -13.90 -0.68 7.89
CA MET A 121 -14.56 -1.90 7.42
C MET A 121 -15.35 -1.66 6.12
N VAL A 122 -16.14 -0.58 6.08
CA VAL A 122 -16.91 -0.19 4.89
C VAL A 122 -15.96 0.21 3.75
N GLY A 123 -14.93 1.00 4.04
CA GLY A 123 -13.91 1.40 3.07
C GLY A 123 -13.15 0.20 2.49
N GLY A 124 -12.79 -0.78 3.32
CA GLY A 124 -12.14 -2.01 2.89
C GLY A 124 -13.05 -2.87 2.00
N TYR A 125 -14.33 -3.03 2.37
CA TYR A 125 -15.30 -3.75 1.55
C TYR A 125 -15.51 -3.06 0.19
N TYR A 126 -15.68 -1.73 0.20
CA TYR A 126 -15.84 -0.92 -1.00
C TYR A 126 -14.59 -1.04 -1.87
N CYS A 127 -13.40 -0.89 -1.30
CA CYS A 127 -12.14 -1.02 -2.01
C CYS A 127 -11.97 -2.40 -2.66
N GLY A 128 -12.31 -3.48 -1.97
CA GLY A 128 -12.20 -4.84 -2.52
C GLY A 128 -13.12 -5.06 -3.71
N LYS A 129 -14.39 -4.66 -3.59
CA LYS A 129 -15.41 -4.88 -4.63
C LYS A 129 -15.26 -3.91 -5.81
N VAL A 130 -15.11 -2.62 -5.50
CA VAL A 130 -14.99 -1.55 -6.50
C VAL A 130 -13.62 -1.54 -7.14
N GLY A 131 -12.54 -1.80 -6.39
CA GLY A 131 -11.21 -1.94 -6.96
C GLY A 131 -11.15 -3.03 -8.03
N ARG A 132 -11.67 -4.24 -7.73
CA ARG A 132 -11.73 -5.33 -8.72
C ARG A 132 -12.61 -4.97 -9.93
N LEU A 133 -13.77 -4.34 -9.71
CA LEU A 133 -14.68 -3.97 -10.79
C LEU A 133 -14.10 -2.87 -11.70
N LEU A 134 -13.41 -1.89 -11.11
CA LEU A 134 -12.74 -0.81 -11.85
C LEU A 134 -11.58 -1.37 -12.67
N THR A 135 -10.73 -2.23 -12.10
CA THR A 135 -9.63 -2.86 -12.84
C THR A 135 -10.15 -3.67 -14.03
N ILE A 136 -11.22 -4.46 -13.86
CA ILE A 136 -11.81 -5.25 -14.95
C ILE A 136 -12.45 -4.34 -16.01
N ARG A 137 -13.16 -3.29 -15.60
CA ARG A 137 -13.81 -2.35 -16.54
C ARG A 137 -12.80 -1.56 -17.35
N LEU A 138 -11.76 -1.03 -16.71
CA LEU A 138 -10.75 -0.25 -17.42
C LEU A 138 -9.83 -1.15 -18.27
N ALA A 139 -9.48 -2.36 -17.81
CA ALA A 139 -8.76 -3.33 -18.64
C ALA A 139 -9.55 -3.72 -19.89
N ARG A 140 -10.88 -3.85 -19.79
CA ARG A 140 -11.76 -4.12 -20.95
C ARG A 140 -11.84 -2.92 -21.91
N ARG A 141 -11.75 -1.70 -21.40
CA ARG A 141 -11.79 -0.47 -22.21
C ARG A 141 -10.45 -0.17 -22.90
N ASN A 142 -9.34 -0.69 -22.37
CA ASN A 142 -7.98 -0.44 -22.88
C ASN A 142 -7.41 -1.63 -23.67
N ASN A 143 -8.25 -2.31 -24.46
CA ASN A 143 -7.86 -3.45 -25.31
C ASN A 143 -7.13 -4.60 -24.56
N GLY A 144 -7.51 -4.86 -23.30
CA GLY A 144 -6.97 -5.97 -22.51
C GLY A 144 -5.64 -5.67 -21.81
N ILE A 145 -5.10 -4.46 -21.92
CA ILE A 145 -3.86 -4.06 -21.24
C ILE A 145 -4.21 -3.38 -19.92
N SER A 146 -3.93 -4.07 -18.80
CA SER A 146 -4.10 -3.51 -17.46
C SER A 146 -2.99 -2.50 -17.16
N GLU A 147 -3.31 -1.21 -17.17
CA GLU A 147 -2.37 -0.16 -16.79
C GLU A 147 -2.38 0.06 -15.26
N SER A 148 -1.20 0.34 -14.69
CA SER A 148 -1.04 0.66 -13.26
C SER A 148 -1.86 1.89 -12.84
N GLU A 149 -2.28 2.72 -13.79
CA GLU A 149 -3.08 3.94 -13.61
C GLU A 149 -4.53 3.67 -13.18
N HIS A 150 -5.02 2.44 -13.31
CA HIS A 150 -6.36 2.07 -12.82
C HIS A 150 -6.48 2.16 -11.30
N SER A 151 -5.38 1.94 -10.56
CA SER A 151 -5.34 2.16 -9.11
C SER A 151 -5.40 3.64 -8.75
N LEU A 152 -5.00 4.54 -9.66
CA LEU A 152 -5.01 5.98 -9.43
C LEU A 152 -6.43 6.54 -9.39
N TRP A 153 -7.38 5.89 -10.08
CA TRP A 153 -8.81 6.20 -10.01
C TRP A 153 -9.42 5.97 -8.62
N LEU A 154 -8.84 5.11 -7.76
CA LEU A 154 -9.34 5.00 -6.38
C LEU A 154 -9.08 6.29 -5.59
N PHE A 155 -8.05 7.06 -5.95
CA PHE A 155 -7.78 8.34 -5.31
C PHE A 155 -8.63 9.50 -5.84
N SER A 156 -9.27 9.38 -7.01
CA SER A 156 -10.18 10.43 -7.47
C SER A 156 -11.38 10.56 -6.53
N ALA A 157 -11.80 9.47 -5.89
CA ALA A 157 -12.79 9.51 -4.81
C ALA A 157 -12.23 10.22 -3.57
N SER A 158 -10.99 9.91 -3.17
CA SER A 158 -10.29 10.54 -2.05
C SER A 158 -10.20 12.06 -2.16
N MET A 159 -10.10 12.61 -3.38
CA MET A 159 -10.04 14.05 -3.63
C MET A 159 -11.23 14.82 -3.05
N PHE A 160 -12.42 14.23 -3.00
CA PHE A 160 -13.60 14.86 -2.41
C PHE A 160 -13.80 14.47 -0.95
N LEU A 161 -13.50 13.22 -0.60
CA LEU A 161 -13.68 12.71 0.77
C LEU A 161 -12.77 13.40 1.79
N VAL A 162 -11.52 13.69 1.42
CA VAL A 162 -10.54 14.34 2.32
C VAL A 162 -10.95 15.76 2.71
N PRO A 163 -11.17 16.71 1.78
CA PRO A 163 -11.57 18.05 2.15
C PRO A 163 -12.93 18.07 2.85
N PHE A 164 -13.87 17.20 2.45
CA PHE A 164 -15.15 17.06 3.15
C PHE A 164 -14.98 16.65 4.61
N SER A 165 -14.16 15.63 4.89
CA SER A 165 -13.87 15.20 6.26
C SER A 165 -13.16 16.27 7.09
N MET A 166 -12.15 16.94 6.51
CA MET A 166 -11.39 17.98 7.21
C MET A 166 -12.23 19.22 7.52
N LEU A 167 -13.07 19.67 6.58
CA LEU A 167 -13.98 20.79 6.78
C LEU A 167 -15.06 20.42 7.80
N LEU A 168 -15.63 19.23 7.71
CA LEU A 168 -16.65 18.77 8.66
C LEU A 168 -16.09 18.71 10.09
N TYR A 169 -14.85 18.24 10.26
CA TYR A 169 -14.20 18.22 11.56
C TYR A 169 -13.89 19.64 12.05
N GLY A 170 -13.25 20.49 11.24
CA GLY A 170 -12.89 21.86 11.63
C GLY A 170 -14.09 22.75 11.96
N LEU A 171 -15.13 22.72 11.14
CA LEU A 171 -16.38 23.45 11.37
C LEU A 171 -17.16 22.84 12.53
N GLY A 172 -17.13 21.50 12.67
CA GLY A 172 -17.74 20.78 13.79
C GLY A 172 -17.20 21.21 15.14
N VAL A 173 -15.88 21.37 15.24
CA VAL A 173 -15.22 21.88 16.46
C VAL A 173 -15.55 23.35 16.70
N THR A 174 -15.58 24.18 15.66
CA THR A 174 -15.79 25.64 15.79
C THR A 174 -17.21 26.02 16.20
N TYR A 175 -18.22 25.33 15.64
CA TYR A 175 -19.63 25.63 15.90
C TYR A 175 -20.24 24.77 17.01
N HIS A 176 -19.43 24.01 17.75
CA HIS A 176 -19.88 23.07 18.80
C HIS A 176 -21.04 22.17 18.32
N ILE A 177 -20.89 21.58 17.14
CA ILE A 177 -21.92 20.72 16.53
C ILE A 177 -22.15 19.47 17.41
N HIS A 178 -23.25 18.76 17.25
CA HIS A 178 -23.44 17.47 17.92
C HIS A 178 -22.27 16.51 17.61
N TRP A 179 -21.84 15.72 18.61
CA TRP A 179 -20.69 14.79 18.53
C TRP A 179 -20.73 13.86 17.29
N MET A 180 -21.94 13.55 16.80
CA MET A 180 -22.17 12.76 15.59
C MET A 180 -21.44 13.33 14.36
N GLY A 181 -21.36 14.66 14.21
CA GLY A 181 -20.66 15.30 13.09
C GLY A 181 -19.15 14.98 13.09
N LEU A 182 -18.52 14.95 14.26
CA LEU A 182 -17.13 14.57 14.43
C LEU A 182 -16.92 13.08 14.10
N VAL A 183 -17.82 12.21 14.56
CA VAL A 183 -17.78 10.77 14.25
C VAL A 183 -17.95 10.51 12.75
N ILE A 184 -18.85 11.22 12.06
CA ILE A 184 -19.03 11.11 10.61
C ILE A 184 -17.76 11.56 9.87
N SER A 185 -17.09 12.60 10.36
CA SER A 185 -15.83 13.05 9.76
C SER A 185 -14.73 11.97 9.89
N GLN A 186 -14.63 11.31 11.05
CA GLN A 186 -13.68 10.22 11.31
C GLN A 186 -14.04 8.99 10.47
N PHE A 187 -15.32 8.66 10.33
CA PHE A 187 -15.82 7.59 9.47
C PHE A 187 -15.42 7.82 8.00
N THR A 188 -15.64 9.03 7.49
CA THR A 188 -15.31 9.38 6.10
C THR A 188 -13.81 9.37 5.85
N LEU A 189 -13.01 9.84 6.83
CA LEU A 189 -11.55 9.77 6.73
C LEU A 189 -11.03 8.34 6.78
N ALA A 190 -11.66 7.47 7.57
CA ALA A 190 -11.31 6.06 7.64
C ALA A 190 -11.60 5.32 6.33
N ILE A 191 -12.69 5.66 5.63
CA ILE A 191 -12.94 5.16 4.27
C ILE A 191 -11.80 5.60 3.32
N ASN A 192 -11.43 6.87 3.37
CA ASN A 192 -10.33 7.40 2.57
C ASN A 192 -9.01 6.69 2.86
N ASN A 193 -8.74 6.39 4.14
CA ASN A 193 -7.54 5.68 4.57
C ASN A 193 -7.43 4.30 3.89
N ALA A 194 -8.51 3.52 3.90
CA ALA A 194 -8.57 2.22 3.24
C ALA A 194 -8.31 2.31 1.72
N LEU A 195 -8.90 3.32 1.06
CA LEU A 195 -8.69 3.59 -0.37
C LEU A 195 -7.24 3.98 -0.67
N ALA A 196 -6.64 4.84 0.16
CA ALA A 196 -5.28 5.31 -0.02
C ALA A 196 -4.25 4.18 0.10
N VAL A 197 -4.44 3.25 1.05
CA VAL A 197 -3.57 2.08 1.21
C VAL A 197 -3.62 1.20 -0.03
N ALA A 198 -4.82 0.82 -0.46
CA ALA A 198 -4.98 -0.06 -1.61
C ALA A 198 -4.55 0.58 -2.94
N GLY A 199 -4.86 1.87 -3.13
CA GLY A 199 -4.46 2.64 -4.32
C GLY A 199 -2.95 2.81 -4.40
N SER A 200 -2.30 3.29 -3.33
CA SER A 200 -0.84 3.54 -3.32
C SER A 200 -0.04 2.25 -3.50
N LEU A 201 -0.38 1.23 -2.70
CA LEU A 201 0.36 -0.01 -2.67
C LEU A 201 0.11 -0.82 -3.95
N GLY A 202 -1.15 -0.85 -4.41
CA GLY A 202 -1.51 -1.44 -5.68
C GLY A 202 -0.78 -0.79 -6.85
N TYR A 203 -0.65 0.55 -6.85
CA TYR A 203 0.12 1.27 -7.85
C TYR A 203 1.62 0.93 -7.80
N ALA A 204 2.23 0.88 -6.61
CA ALA A 204 3.64 0.53 -6.45
C ALA A 204 3.95 -0.90 -6.93
N ILE A 205 3.09 -1.87 -6.58
CA ILE A 205 3.22 -3.27 -7.01
C ILE A 205 3.03 -3.39 -8.52
N ALA A 206 1.99 -2.75 -9.06
CA ALA A 206 1.69 -2.82 -10.49
C ALA A 206 2.74 -2.11 -11.36
N SER A 207 3.41 -1.08 -10.84
CA SER A 207 4.43 -0.34 -11.59
C SER A 207 5.74 -1.12 -11.72
N TYR A 208 6.12 -1.89 -10.68
CA TYR A 208 7.41 -2.59 -10.59
C TYR A 208 7.27 -3.99 -9.94
N PRO A 209 6.65 -4.97 -10.62
CA PRO A 209 6.32 -6.27 -10.03
C PRO A 209 7.55 -7.06 -9.54
N GLN A 210 8.65 -7.07 -10.31
CA GLN A 210 9.86 -7.86 -10.00
C GLN A 210 10.68 -7.32 -8.82
N LEU A 211 10.46 -6.07 -8.42
CA LEU A 211 11.13 -5.40 -7.29
C LEU A 211 10.11 -4.82 -6.30
N SER A 212 8.89 -5.38 -6.30
CA SER A 212 7.77 -4.86 -5.52
C SER A 212 8.09 -4.75 -4.04
N GLY A 213 8.79 -5.73 -3.45
CA GLY A 213 9.24 -5.68 -2.05
C GLY A 213 10.08 -4.44 -1.71
N ASP A 214 11.07 -4.11 -2.53
CA ASP A 214 11.94 -2.95 -2.32
C ASP A 214 11.20 -1.62 -2.53
N MET A 215 10.25 -1.58 -3.47
CA MET A 215 9.46 -0.37 -3.71
C MET A 215 8.47 -0.12 -2.57
N ILE A 216 7.86 -1.17 -2.02
CA ILE A 216 6.96 -1.08 -0.88
C ILE A 216 7.70 -0.58 0.36
N THR A 217 8.89 -1.11 0.65
CA THR A 217 9.69 -0.66 1.80
C THR A 217 10.03 0.82 1.68
N THR A 218 10.37 1.29 0.48
CA THR A 218 10.58 2.73 0.19
C THR A 218 9.34 3.56 0.53
N CYS A 219 8.16 3.14 0.04
CA CYS A 219 6.90 3.83 0.31
C CYS A 219 6.59 3.88 1.82
N VAL A 220 6.89 2.81 2.55
CA VAL A 220 6.68 2.74 4.01
C VAL A 220 7.64 3.67 4.76
N ILE A 221 8.90 3.75 4.36
CA ILE A 221 9.88 4.69 4.95
C ILE A 221 9.38 6.13 4.78
N ILE A 222 9.04 6.52 3.54
CA ILE A 222 8.51 7.85 3.22
C ILE A 222 7.26 8.16 4.07
N ARG A 223 6.32 7.21 4.13
CA ARG A 223 5.09 7.32 4.91
C ARG A 223 5.36 7.56 6.39
N ASN A 224 6.28 6.81 6.98
CA ASN A 224 6.62 6.94 8.40
C ASN A 224 7.36 8.26 8.69
N THR A 225 8.26 8.68 7.81
CA THR A 225 8.96 9.98 7.95
C THR A 225 7.98 11.16 7.92
N MET A 226 7.02 11.16 6.99
CA MET A 226 5.97 12.21 6.97
C MET A 226 5.09 12.17 8.22
N SER A 227 4.72 10.97 8.67
CA SER A 227 3.93 10.82 9.90
C SER A 227 4.67 11.42 11.09
N PHE A 228 5.97 11.15 11.22
CA PHE A 228 6.79 11.73 12.29
C PHE A 228 6.83 13.26 12.20
N ALA A 229 7.09 13.81 11.01
CA ALA A 229 7.16 15.25 10.80
C ALA A 229 5.85 15.96 11.20
N ILE A 230 4.70 15.40 10.83
CA ILE A 230 3.39 15.96 11.17
C ILE A 230 3.06 15.80 12.65
N ASN A 231 3.29 14.63 13.24
CA ASN A 231 3.02 14.45 14.67
C ASN A 231 3.86 15.39 15.55
N TYR A 232 5.05 15.77 15.08
CA TYR A 232 5.87 16.77 15.75
C TYR A 232 5.36 18.21 15.54
N GLY A 233 4.91 18.54 14.31
CA GLY A 233 4.46 19.89 13.95
C GLY A 233 3.02 20.22 14.31
N ILE A 234 2.15 19.23 14.53
CA ILE A 234 0.70 19.43 14.68
C ILE A 234 0.33 20.23 15.93
N THR A 235 0.93 19.87 17.07
CA THR A 235 0.64 20.50 18.38
C THR A 235 1.01 21.98 18.41
N PRO A 236 2.24 22.41 18.04
CA PRO A 236 2.56 23.84 18.00
C PRO A 236 1.73 24.58 16.96
N TRP A 237 1.44 23.95 15.82
CA TRP A 237 0.64 24.59 14.76
C TRP A 237 -0.78 24.93 15.23
N LEU A 238 -1.42 23.99 15.94
CA LEU A 238 -2.74 24.21 16.53
C LEU A 238 -2.73 25.26 17.63
N ASN A 239 -1.71 25.27 18.48
CA ASN A 239 -1.63 26.22 19.59
C ASN A 239 -1.48 27.67 19.09
N HIS A 240 -0.86 27.90 17.92
CA HIS A 240 -0.65 29.23 17.37
C HIS A 240 -1.80 29.76 16.51
N MET A 241 -2.46 28.91 15.70
CA MET A 241 -3.52 29.35 14.77
C MET A 241 -4.94 28.99 15.21
N GLY A 242 -5.09 28.14 16.24
CA GLY A 242 -6.38 27.62 16.66
C GLY A 242 -6.97 26.57 15.72
N TYR A 243 -8.05 25.92 16.16
CA TYR A 243 -8.65 24.80 15.45
C TYR A 243 -9.24 25.19 14.09
N ARG A 244 -10.01 26.29 14.03
CA ARG A 244 -10.73 26.70 12.81
C ARG A 244 -9.80 26.88 11.61
N ASP A 245 -8.79 27.75 11.76
CA ASP A 245 -7.95 28.17 10.65
C ASP A 245 -6.98 27.05 10.25
N THR A 246 -6.50 26.27 11.23
CA THR A 246 -5.66 25.08 10.95
C THR A 246 -6.41 24.07 10.10
N TYR A 247 -7.66 23.73 10.43
CA TYR A 247 -8.42 22.75 9.65
C TYR A 247 -8.82 23.24 8.26
N ILE A 248 -9.07 24.55 8.09
CA ILE A 248 -9.34 25.13 6.76
C ILE A 248 -8.07 25.06 5.88
N ILE A 249 -6.91 25.41 6.43
CA ILE A 249 -5.63 25.33 5.70
C ILE A 249 -5.31 23.87 5.37
N VAL A 250 -5.48 22.94 6.31
CA VAL A 250 -5.30 21.50 6.09
C VAL A 250 -6.23 20.98 4.99
N ALA A 251 -7.50 21.42 4.96
CA ALA A 251 -8.43 21.05 3.89
C ALA A 251 -7.99 21.59 2.52
N ALA A 252 -7.50 22.83 2.46
CA ALA A 252 -7.00 23.43 1.22
C ALA A 252 -5.73 22.73 0.71
N ILE A 253 -4.76 22.47 1.60
CA ILE A 253 -3.55 21.70 1.27
C ILE A 253 -3.93 20.29 0.82
N GLY A 254 -4.85 19.64 1.54
CA GLY A 254 -5.36 18.31 1.19
C GLY A 254 -6.02 18.27 -0.19
N PHE A 255 -6.78 19.31 -0.55
CA PHE A 255 -7.39 19.44 -1.88
C PHE A 255 -6.34 19.61 -2.97
N VAL A 256 -5.39 20.54 -2.80
CA VAL A 256 -4.30 20.78 -3.78
C VAL A 256 -3.44 19.53 -3.94
N TRP A 257 -3.13 18.85 -2.83
CA TRP A 257 -2.36 17.62 -2.83
C TRP A 257 -3.08 16.50 -3.58
N ASN A 258 -4.37 16.31 -3.34
CA ASN A 258 -5.16 15.32 -4.09
C ASN A 258 -5.41 15.74 -5.55
N ALA A 259 -5.42 17.04 -5.87
CA ALA A 259 -5.48 17.52 -7.25
C ALA A 259 -4.20 17.21 -8.04
N SER A 260 -3.04 17.10 -7.37
CA SER A 260 -1.77 16.70 -8.02
C SER A 260 -1.84 15.34 -8.72
N ILE A 261 -2.81 14.50 -8.34
CA ILE A 261 -3.06 13.17 -8.92
C ILE A 261 -3.49 13.29 -10.38
N PHE A 262 -4.27 14.30 -10.74
CA PHE A 262 -4.66 14.54 -12.13
C PHE A 262 -3.44 14.84 -12.99
N VAL A 263 -2.48 15.60 -12.46
CA VAL A 263 -1.21 15.90 -13.14
C VAL A 263 -0.41 14.60 -13.31
N MET A 264 -0.29 13.80 -12.25
CA MET A 264 0.44 12.52 -12.33
C MET A 264 -0.25 11.50 -13.22
N THR A 265 -1.59 11.52 -13.35
CA THR A 265 -2.32 10.65 -14.29
C THR A 265 -1.94 10.97 -15.73
N LYS A 266 -1.73 12.25 -16.07
CA LYS A 266 -1.36 12.67 -17.42
C LYS A 266 0.13 12.42 -17.74
N TYR A 267 1.02 12.58 -16.76
CA TYR A 267 2.48 12.46 -16.94
C TYR A 267 3.07 11.12 -16.48
N GLY A 268 2.26 10.27 -15.84
CA GLY A 268 2.70 9.01 -15.23
C GLY A 268 3.34 8.07 -16.23
N ARG A 269 2.74 7.95 -17.42
CA ARG A 269 3.28 7.16 -18.54
C ARG A 269 4.68 7.59 -18.95
N THR A 270 4.91 8.89 -19.17
CA THR A 270 6.22 9.44 -19.57
C THR A 270 7.29 9.23 -18.50
N ILE A 271 6.92 9.40 -17.22
CA ILE A 271 7.84 9.19 -16.09
C ILE A 271 8.27 7.72 -15.99
N ARG A 272 7.36 6.79 -16.30
CA ARG A 272 7.63 5.34 -16.27
C ARG A 272 8.48 4.89 -17.46
N GLU A 273 8.21 5.41 -18.66
CA GLU A 273 9.01 5.15 -19.87
C GLU A 273 10.47 5.62 -19.69
N ASN A 274 10.67 6.80 -19.10
CA ASN A 274 12.01 7.30 -18.79
C ASN A 274 12.74 6.48 -17.70
N SER A 275 12.00 5.89 -16.77
CA SER A 275 12.55 5.08 -15.68
C SER A 275 12.80 3.61 -16.06
N ALA A 276 12.26 3.14 -17.19
CA ALA A 276 12.34 1.74 -17.62
C ALA A 276 13.78 1.26 -17.85
N SER A 277 14.64 2.11 -18.43
CA SER A 277 16.05 1.76 -18.70
C SER A 277 16.89 1.55 -17.43
N ARG A 278 16.51 2.20 -16.31
CA ARG A 278 17.14 2.03 -15.00
C ARG A 278 16.56 0.82 -14.26
N TYR A 279 15.25 0.59 -14.41
CA TYR A 279 14.56 -0.58 -13.87
C TYR A 279 15.19 -1.88 -14.34
N TRP A 280 15.35 -2.09 -15.64
CA TRP A 280 15.93 -3.33 -16.17
C TRP A 280 17.38 -3.57 -15.73
N ARG A 281 18.16 -2.50 -15.53
CA ARG A 281 19.52 -2.60 -14.96
C ARG A 281 19.51 -3.04 -13.49
N HIS A 282 18.54 -2.57 -12.70
CA HIS A 282 18.40 -2.96 -11.30
C HIS A 282 17.79 -4.36 -11.14
N VAL A 283 16.85 -4.74 -12.00
CA VAL A 283 16.33 -6.10 -12.13
C VAL A 283 17.46 -7.07 -12.46
N ALA A 284 18.28 -6.78 -13.47
CA ALA A 284 19.42 -7.64 -13.83
C ALA A 284 20.40 -7.82 -12.67
N LYS A 285 20.68 -6.75 -11.90
CA LYS A 285 21.52 -6.82 -10.69
C LYS A 285 20.86 -7.60 -9.55
N ALA A 286 19.53 -7.50 -9.39
CA ALA A 286 18.78 -8.26 -8.39
C ALA A 286 18.69 -9.75 -8.74
N HIS A 287 18.48 -10.09 -10.01
CA HIS A 287 18.53 -11.46 -10.54
C HIS A 287 19.93 -12.06 -10.39
N ALA A 288 20.99 -11.31 -10.73
CA ALA A 288 22.37 -11.76 -10.53
C ALA A 288 22.70 -12.02 -9.05
N LYS A 289 22.03 -11.32 -8.14
CA LYS A 289 22.14 -11.56 -6.69
C LYS A 289 21.17 -12.63 -6.18
N GLY A 290 20.23 -13.14 -6.97
CA GLY A 290 19.20 -14.10 -6.53
C GLY A 290 18.19 -13.50 -5.53
N LEU A 291 17.89 -12.20 -5.66
CA LEU A 291 16.94 -11.46 -4.81
C LEU A 291 15.55 -11.30 -5.46
N SER A 292 15.41 -11.67 -6.72
CA SER A 292 14.13 -11.71 -7.44
C SER A 292 13.42 -13.04 -7.19
N HIS A 293 12.20 -12.98 -6.67
CA HIS A 293 11.27 -14.09 -6.61
C HIS A 293 10.22 -13.98 -7.72
#